data_AF-A0A9E7MYB1-F1
#
_entry.id   AF-A0A9E7MYB1-F1
#
_cell.length_a   1.000
_cell.length_b   1.000
_cell.length_c   1.000
_cell.angle_alpha   90.00
_cell.angle_beta   90.00
_cell.angle_gamma   90.00
#
_symmetry.space_group_name_H-M   'P 1'
#
loop_
_entity.id
_entity.type
_entity.pdbx_description
1 polymer ?
#
loop_
_entity_poly.entity_id
_entity_poly.type
_entity_poly.pdbx_seq_one_letter_code
_entity_poly.pdbx_strand_id
1 'polypeptide(L)' 'MKRLDVYIPDELDKKFREIVRRKYGNRRGALSIAVEQAIRDWIKKVEEEEE' A
#
# COMPACT_ATOMS: atom_id res chain seq x y z
N MET A 1 -6.42 10.39 11.43
CA MET A 1 -5.73 9.19 10.92
C MET A 1 -5.88 8.07 11.92
N LYS A 2 -6.33 6.89 11.48
CA LYS A 2 -6.29 5.67 12.30
C LYS A 2 -5.04 4.86 11.94
N ARG A 3 -4.48 4.14 12.92
CA ARG A 3 -3.33 3.26 12.72
C ARG A 3 -3.83 1.86 12.37
N LEU A 4 -3.22 1.25 11.36
CA LEU A 4 -3.46 -0.12 10.94
C LEU A 4 -2.17 -0.91 11.20
N ASP A 5 -2.24 -1.90 12.09
CA ASP A 5 -1.14 -2.82 12.36
C ASP A 5 -1.48 -4.18 11.73
N VAL A 6 -0.70 -4.59 10.73
CA VAL A 6 -0.89 -5.84 9.97
C VAL A 6 0.45 -6.56 9.82
N TYR A 7 0.39 -7.88 9.77
CA TYR A 7 1.54 -8.73 9.49
C TYR A 7 1.56 -9.09 8.00
N ILE A 8 2.66 -8.77 7.34
CA ILE A 8 2.93 -9.17 5.96
C ILE A 8 4.27 -9.89 5.89
N PRO A 9 4.47 -10.82 4.94
CA PRO A 9 5.76 -11.47 4.75
C PRO A 9 6.88 -10.46 4.47
N ASP A 10 8.07 -10.69 5.02
CA ASP A 10 9.22 -9.79 4.88
C ASP A 10 9.60 -9.50 3.42
N GLU A 11 9.49 -10.50 2.56
CA GLU A 11 9.79 -10.35 1.13
C GLU A 11 8.82 -9.39 0.43
N LEU A 12 7.56 -9.39 0.86
CA LEU A 12 6.53 -8.51 0.33
C LEU A 12 6.77 -7.07 0.80
N ASP A 13 7.07 -6.86 2.08
CA ASP A 13 7.41 -5.54 2.63
C ASP A 13 8.64 -4.94 1.91
N LYS A 14 9.70 -5.74 1.70
CA LYS A 14 10.91 -5.31 1.00
C LYS A 14 10.60 -4.83 -0.42
N LYS A 15 9.89 -5.64 -1.21
CA LYS A 15 9.50 -5.29 -2.59
C LYS A 15 8.61 -4.04 -2.61
N PHE A 16 7.65 -3.96 -1.69
CA PHE A 16 6.75 -2.82 -1.59
C PHE A 16 7.53 -1.54 -1.30
N ARG A 17 8.41 -1.53 -0.29
CA ARG A 17 9.24 -0.37 0.05
C ARG A 17 10.16 0.06 -1.09
N GLU A 18 10.74 -0.89 -1.82
CA GLU A 18 11.59 -0.60 -2.98
C GLU A 18 10.81 0.13 -4.08
N ILE A 19 9.62 -0.38 -4.43
CA ILE A 19 8.73 0.23 -5.43
C ILE A 19 8.28 1.61 -4.97
N VAL A 20 7.88 1.76 -3.71
CA VAL A 20 7.43 3.05 -3.15
C VAL A 20 8.56 4.07 -3.20
N ARG A 21 9.79 3.69 -2.83
CA ARG A 21 10.96 4.56 -2.94
C ARG A 21 11.25 4.95 -4.39
N ARG A 22 11.11 4.02 -5.34
CA ARG A 22 11.30 4.33 -6.78
C ARG A 22 10.22 5.28 -7.31
N LYS A 23 8.97 5.11 -6.90
CA LYS A 23 7.82 5.88 -7.44
C LYS A 23 7.66 7.26 -6.78
N TYR A 24 7.79 7.34 -5.46
CA TYR A 24 7.54 8.56 -4.69
C TYR A 24 8.83 9.23 -4.17
N GLY A 25 9.99 8.61 -4.38
CA GLY A 25 11.27 9.11 -3.89
C GLY A 25 11.35 9.12 -2.36
N ASN A 26 12.07 10.10 -1.83
CA ASN A 26 12.28 10.28 -0.39
C ASN A 26 11.22 11.19 0.29
N ARG A 27 10.00 11.22 -0.26
CA ARG A 27 8.93 12.07 0.28
C ARG A 27 8.45 11.55 1.63
N ARG A 28 8.33 12.45 2.63
CA ARG A 28 7.68 12.14 3.90
C ARG A 28 6.25 11.64 3.63
N GLY A 29 5.91 10.47 4.17
CA GLY A 29 4.58 9.85 4.01
C GLY A 29 4.41 8.99 2.75
N ALA A 30 5.46 8.76 1.95
CA ALA A 30 5.37 7.93 0.74
C ALA A 30 4.78 6.53 0.98
N LEU A 31 5.15 5.88 2.10
CA LEU A 31 4.61 4.57 2.46
C LEU A 31 3.12 4.64 2.79
N SER A 32 2.69 5.63 3.57
CA SER A 32 1.26 5.79 3.92
C SER A 32 0.42 6.06 2.68
N ILE A 33 0.90 6.89 1.75
CA ILE A 33 0.22 7.16 0.47
C ILE A 33 0.09 5.87 -0.35
N ALA A 34 1.15 5.08 -0.44
CA ALA A 34 1.13 3.84 -1.20
C ALA A 34 0.21 2.78 -0.58
N VAL A 35 0.19 2.68 0.75
CA VAL A 35 -0.72 1.76 1.47
C VAL A 35 -2.17 2.21 1.27
N GLU A 36 -2.45 3.51 1.36
CA GLU A 36 -3.79 4.04 1.10
C GLU A 36 -4.26 3.72 -0.32
N GLN A 37 -3.38 3.92 -1.32
CA GLN A 37 -3.70 3.58 -2.71
C GLN A 37 -3.98 2.08 -2.87
N ALA A 38 -3.14 1.22 -2.30
CA ALA A 38 -3.32 -0.24 -2.39
C ALA A 38 -4.65 -0.69 -1.75
N ILE A 39 -5.03 -0.11 -0.61
CA ILE A 39 -6.32 -0.41 0.04
C ILE A 39 -7.49 0.06 -0.82
N ARG A 40 -7.42 1.27 -1.41
CA ARG A 40 -8.48 1.78 -2.31
C ARG A 40 -8.64 0.91 -3.55
N ASP A 41 -7.53 0.55 -4.18
CA ASP A 41 -7.53 -0.30 -5.38
C ASP A 41 -8.07 -1.69 -5.06
N TRP A 42 -7.74 -2.24 -3.88
CA TRP A 42 -8.30 -3.51 -3.42
C TRP A 42 -9.81 -3.44 -3.19
N ILE A 43 -10.31 -2.42 -2.48
CA ILE A 43 -11.75 -2.24 -2.24
C ILE A 43 -12.49 -2.16 -3.57
N LYS A 44 -12.03 -1.29 -4.48
CA LYS A 44 -12.64 -1.13 -5.79
C LYS A 44 -12.69 -2.46 -6.56
N LYS A 45 -11.58 -3.20 -6.57
CA LYS A 45 -11.51 -4.51 -7.24
C LYS A 45 -12.53 -5.50 -6.66
N VAL A 46 -12.68 -5.54 -5.33
CA VAL A 46 -13.63 -6.43 -4.66
C VAL A 46 -15.07 -6.02 -4.97
N GLU A 47 -15.38 -4.72 -4.95
CA GLU A 47 -16.70 -4.21 -5.33
C GLU A 47 -17.06 -4.56 -6.78
N GLU A 48 -16.11 -4.41 -7.72
CA GLU A 48 -16.30 -4.79 -9.13
C GLU A 48 -16.43 -6.32 -9.33
N GLU A 49 -15.92 -7.16 -8.41
CA GLU A 49 -16.06 -8.62 -8.47
C GLU A 49 -17.38 -9.13 -7.84
N GLU A 50 -18.06 -8.32 -7.03
CA GLU A 50 -19.36 -8.64 -6.43
C GLU A 50 -20.58 -8.14 -7.24
N GLU A 51 -20.37 -7.31 -8.27
CA GLU A 51 -21.38 -6.89 -9.28
C GLU A 51 -21.47 -7.85 -10.49
#